data_AF-A0A7J4RXP2-F1
#
_entry.id   AF-A0A7J4RXP2-F1
#
_cell.length_a   1.000
_cell.length_b   1.000
_cell.length_c   1.000
_cell.angle_alpha   90.00
_cell.angle_beta   90.00
_cell.angle_gamma   90.00
#
_symmetry.space_group_name_H-M   'P 1'
#
loop_
_entity.id
_entity.type
_entity.pdbx_description
1 polymer ?
#
loop_
_entity_poly.entity_id
_entity_poly.type
_entity_poly.pdbx_seq_one_letter_code
_entity_poly.pdbx_strand_id
1 'polypeptide(L)'
;MVSETRIWSIVTVLALSALLALLAQEFGGLSNVNDGSSNEVTALSSTADTPDPLANECVDHSNLGRHDHSMLSIYINGQQTEIPTNLGIYTDICNQDGASMHTVHTHDDTGRLHIETAADVDMPLGVFFDIWGVHFNETGIFDYRVSNTHELIMTINGVANYQFDDYLLVDGEEIAIIFQARN
;
A
#
# COMPACT_ATOMS: atom_id res chain seq x y z
N MET A 1 44.32 -53.22 0.55
CA MET A 1 44.53 -51.83 0.10
C MET A 1 43.32 -51.42 -0.71
N VAL A 2 42.45 -50.57 -0.15
CA VAL A 2 41.38 -49.93 -0.94
C VAL A 2 42.07 -48.87 -1.79
N SER A 3 41.94 -48.92 -3.12
CA SER A 3 42.61 -47.97 -4.00
C SER A 3 42.09 -46.56 -3.74
N GLU A 4 42.99 -45.58 -3.71
CA GLU A 4 42.66 -44.17 -3.45
C GLU A 4 41.55 -43.66 -4.36
N THR A 5 41.48 -44.18 -5.59
CA THR A 5 40.40 -43.92 -6.54
C THR A 5 39.01 -44.24 -5.99
N ARG A 6 38.85 -45.32 -5.21
CA ARG A 6 37.55 -45.68 -4.61
C ARG A 6 37.18 -44.76 -3.47
N ILE A 7 38.17 -44.27 -2.71
CA ILE A 7 37.96 -43.32 -1.62
C ILE A 7 37.51 -41.97 -2.20
N TRP A 8 38.23 -41.47 -3.21
CA TRP A 8 37.87 -40.22 -3.87
C TRP A 8 36.53 -40.29 -4.61
N SER A 9 36.21 -41.43 -5.25
CA SER A 9 34.89 -41.61 -5.87
C SER A 9 33.74 -41.51 -4.86
N ILE A 10 33.89 -42.11 -3.67
CA ILE A 10 32.85 -42.03 -2.62
C ILE A 10 32.69 -40.58 -2.14
N VAL A 11 33.79 -39.87 -1.92
CA VAL A 11 33.77 -38.47 -1.48
C VAL A 11 33.09 -37.59 -2.54
N THR A 12 33.39 -37.77 -3.82
CA THR A 12 32.77 -36.99 -4.90
C THR A 12 31.27 -37.26 -5.03
N VAL A 13 30.83 -38.52 -4.87
CA VAL A 13 29.41 -38.87 -4.94
C VAL A 13 28.65 -38.25 -3.78
N LEU A 14 29.20 -38.32 -2.56
CA LEU A 14 28.58 -37.71 -1.38
C LEU A 14 28.48 -36.18 -1.52
N ALA A 15 29.53 -35.52 -2.01
CA ALA A 15 29.53 -34.08 -2.24
C ALA A 15 28.52 -33.64 -3.30
N LEU A 16 28.41 -34.38 -4.42
CA LEU A 16 27.42 -34.11 -5.46
C LEU A 16 25.99 -34.32 -4.94
N SER A 17 25.74 -35.36 -4.15
CA SER A 17 24.41 -35.58 -3.56
C SER A 17 24.04 -34.50 -2.54
N ALA A 18 24.99 -34.01 -1.74
CA ALA A 18 24.74 -32.92 -0.80
C ALA A 18 24.49 -31.59 -1.53
N LEU A 19 25.24 -31.31 -2.60
CA LEU A 19 25.02 -30.13 -3.44
C LEU A 19 23.66 -30.18 -4.15
N LEU A 20 23.25 -31.36 -4.65
CA LEU A 20 21.95 -31.55 -5.29
C LEU A 20 20.80 -31.39 -4.27
N ALA A 21 20.99 -31.85 -3.03
CA ALA A 21 20.02 -31.64 -1.95
C ALA A 21 19.92 -30.18 -1.49
N LEU A 22 21.03 -29.43 -1.53
CA LEU A 22 21.03 -27.98 -1.27
C LEU A 22 20.36 -27.21 -2.42
N LEU A 23 20.68 -27.54 -3.67
CA LEU A 23 20.03 -26.97 -4.84
C LEU A 23 18.53 -27.29 -4.90
N ALA A 24 18.11 -28.49 -4.48
CA ALA A 24 16.71 -28.85 -4.40
C ALA A 24 15.93 -28.09 -3.30
N GLN A 25 16.62 -27.61 -2.26
CA GLN A 25 16.03 -26.74 -1.25
C GLN A 25 15.91 -25.28 -1.75
N GLU A 26 16.81 -24.84 -2.63
CA GLU A 26 16.81 -23.49 -3.19
C GLU A 26 15.89 -23.33 -4.42
N PHE A 27 15.73 -24.39 -5.23
CA PHE A 27 14.89 -24.39 -6.44
C PHE A 27 13.51 -25.05 -6.28
N GLY A 28 13.12 -25.46 -5.07
CA GLY A 28 11.80 -26.04 -4.82
C GLY A 28 11.62 -27.41 -5.47
N GLY A 29 12.01 -28.46 -4.74
CA GLY A 29 11.87 -29.85 -5.14
C GLY A 29 10.51 -30.21 -5.77
N LEU A 30 10.59 -31.04 -6.81
CA LEU A 30 9.51 -31.63 -7.60
C LEU A 30 8.24 -31.93 -6.77
N SER A 31 7.17 -31.23 -7.11
CA SER A 31 5.84 -31.38 -6.54
C SER A 31 5.34 -32.81 -6.75
N ASN A 32 5.30 -33.57 -5.66
CA ASN A 32 4.49 -34.77 -5.58
C ASN A 32 3.05 -34.32 -5.30
N VAL A 33 2.22 -34.32 -6.33
CA VAL A 33 0.79 -33.98 -6.23
C VAL A 33 0.13 -35.05 -5.38
N ASN A 34 -0.15 -34.74 -4.11
CA ASN A 34 -1.38 -35.09 -3.41
C ASN A 34 -1.34 -34.56 -1.96
N ASP A 35 -1.72 -33.30 -1.74
CA ASP A 35 -2.48 -32.96 -0.52
C ASP A 35 -3.16 -31.60 -0.69
N GLY A 36 -4.43 -31.54 -0.29
CA GLY A 36 -5.28 -30.36 -0.35
C GLY A 36 -4.96 -29.37 0.76
N SER A 37 -3.81 -28.70 0.64
CA SER A 37 -3.44 -27.58 1.51
C SER A 37 -2.93 -26.45 0.63
N SER A 38 -3.79 -25.45 0.41
CA SER A 38 -3.37 -24.15 -0.06
C SER A 38 -2.32 -23.61 0.91
N ASN A 39 -1.07 -23.55 0.46
CA ASN A 39 -0.14 -22.55 0.96
C ASN A 39 -0.69 -21.18 0.51
N GLU A 40 -1.74 -20.72 1.18
CA GLU A 40 -2.11 -19.32 1.24
C GLU A 40 -0.94 -18.63 1.94
N VAL A 41 -0.09 -17.95 1.17
CA VAL A 41 0.51 -16.72 1.70
C VAL A 41 -0.69 -15.86 2.06
N THR A 42 -0.96 -15.69 3.36
CA THR A 42 -2.08 -14.88 3.83
C THR A 42 -1.78 -13.44 3.45
N ALA A 43 -2.14 -13.06 2.23
CA ALA A 43 -2.00 -11.69 1.75
C ALA A 43 -2.82 -10.80 2.69
N LEU A 44 -2.22 -9.72 3.18
CA LEU A 44 -2.96 -8.76 3.98
C LEU A 44 -4.04 -8.13 3.09
N SER A 45 -5.29 -8.16 3.55
CA SER A 45 -6.38 -7.45 2.87
C SER A 45 -6.07 -5.97 2.79
N SER A 46 -6.36 -5.36 1.65
CA SER A 46 -6.27 -3.92 1.42
C SER A 46 -7.66 -3.32 1.16
N THR A 47 -7.86 -2.07 1.55
CA THR A 47 -9.09 -1.32 1.22
C THR A 47 -9.09 -0.97 -0.28
N ALA A 48 -7.91 -0.69 -0.82
CA ALA A 48 -7.70 -0.42 -2.24
C ALA A 48 -7.98 -1.63 -3.17
N ASP A 49 -8.23 -2.83 -2.64
CA ASP A 49 -8.67 -3.98 -3.44
C ASP A 49 -10.11 -3.80 -3.96
N THR A 50 -10.91 -2.94 -3.31
CA THR A 50 -12.28 -2.58 -3.70
C THR A 50 -12.44 -1.07 -3.64
N PRO A 51 -11.84 -0.31 -4.57
CA PRO A 51 -11.79 1.14 -4.49
C PRO A 51 -13.17 1.77 -4.63
N ASP A 52 -13.38 2.91 -3.96
CA ASP A 52 -14.57 3.72 -4.13
C ASP A 52 -14.73 4.15 -5.61
N PRO A 53 -15.96 4.19 -6.17
CA PRO A 53 -16.18 4.68 -7.53
C PRO A 53 -15.58 6.07 -7.82
N LEU A 54 -15.56 6.97 -6.84
CA LEU A 54 -14.97 8.31 -6.94
C LEU A 54 -13.47 8.26 -7.24
N ALA A 55 -12.77 7.19 -6.83
CA ALA A 55 -11.37 6.97 -7.14
C ALA A 55 -11.14 6.73 -8.64
N ASN A 56 -12.16 6.47 -9.43
CA ASN A 56 -12.06 6.27 -10.88
C ASN A 56 -12.58 7.47 -11.69
N GLU A 57 -13.05 8.51 -11.02
CA GLU A 57 -13.51 9.73 -11.68
C GLU A 57 -12.31 10.61 -12.06
N CYS A 58 -12.35 11.12 -13.30
CA CYS A 58 -11.29 11.95 -13.84
C CYS A 58 -11.76 13.39 -14.02
N VAL A 59 -10.87 14.33 -13.72
CA VAL A 59 -11.09 15.77 -13.78
C VAL A 59 -9.92 16.46 -14.51
N ASP A 60 -10.15 17.72 -14.83
CA ASP A 60 -9.12 18.70 -15.13
C ASP A 60 -9.37 19.97 -14.29
N HIS A 61 -8.50 20.97 -14.40
CA HIS A 61 -8.69 22.24 -13.68
C HIS A 61 -9.80 23.13 -14.28
N SER A 62 -10.69 22.60 -15.10
CA SER A 62 -11.77 23.35 -15.76
C SER A 62 -13.15 22.91 -15.25
N ASN A 63 -14.07 23.87 -15.16
CA ASN A 63 -15.48 23.63 -14.80
C ASN A 63 -15.68 22.86 -13.47
N LEU A 64 -14.82 23.11 -12.49
CA LEU A 64 -14.91 22.48 -11.17
C LEU A 64 -16.11 23.01 -10.37
N GLY A 65 -16.89 22.09 -9.81
CA GLY A 65 -17.94 22.38 -8.83
C GLY A 65 -17.39 22.46 -7.40
N ARG A 66 -16.27 21.80 -7.14
CA ARG A 66 -15.50 21.85 -5.89
C ARG A 66 -14.00 21.90 -6.20
N HIS A 67 -13.26 22.72 -5.46
CA HIS A 67 -11.80 22.81 -5.53
C HIS A 67 -11.27 23.20 -4.15
N ASP A 68 -10.95 22.19 -3.36
CA ASP A 68 -10.48 22.33 -1.99
C ASP A 68 -9.06 21.80 -1.85
N HIS A 69 -8.43 22.11 -0.71
CA HIS A 69 -7.11 21.62 -0.36
C HIS A 69 -7.03 21.19 1.09
N SER A 70 -6.42 20.03 1.34
CA SER A 70 -6.09 19.57 2.69
C SER A 70 -4.62 19.19 2.76
N MET A 71 -4.04 19.16 3.95
CA MET A 71 -2.66 18.71 4.16
C MET A 71 -2.66 17.34 4.81
N LEU A 72 -1.96 16.37 4.23
CA LEU A 72 -1.83 15.03 4.80
C LEU A 72 -0.39 14.77 5.22
N SER A 73 -0.21 14.31 6.45
CA SER A 73 1.07 13.83 6.96
C SER A 73 0.90 12.43 7.53
N ILE A 74 1.77 11.51 7.11
CA ILE A 74 1.76 10.12 7.57
C ILE A 74 3.06 9.84 8.31
N TYR A 75 2.98 9.25 9.50
CA TYR A 75 4.12 8.86 10.30
C TYR A 75 4.03 7.39 10.65
N ILE A 76 5.10 6.64 10.37
CA ILE A 76 5.25 5.24 10.72
C ILE A 76 6.40 5.13 11.71
N ASN A 77 6.10 4.75 12.95
CA ASN A 77 7.05 4.61 14.05
C ASN A 77 7.96 5.85 14.21
N GLY A 78 7.36 7.04 14.11
CA GLY A 78 8.05 8.33 14.25
C GLY A 78 8.80 8.80 13.00
N GLN A 79 8.79 8.03 11.90
CA GLN A 79 9.35 8.46 10.62
C GLN A 79 8.25 8.95 9.69
N GLN A 80 8.41 10.15 9.13
CA GLN A 80 7.48 10.67 8.13
C GLN A 80 7.56 9.83 6.85
N THR A 81 6.42 9.39 6.35
CA THR A 81 6.29 8.74 5.05
C THR A 81 6.05 9.80 3.98
N GLU A 82 6.82 9.72 2.90
CA GLU A 82 6.69 10.60 1.75
C GLU A 82 5.41 10.28 0.96
N ILE A 83 4.67 11.30 0.60
CA ILE A 83 3.54 11.18 -0.33
C ILE A 83 4.09 11.49 -1.74
N PRO A 84 3.90 10.62 -2.73
CA PRO A 84 4.45 10.83 -4.07
C PRO A 84 3.98 12.13 -4.72
N THR A 85 4.87 12.79 -5.44
CA THR A 85 4.52 13.86 -6.39
C THR A 85 3.71 13.29 -7.56
N ASN A 86 2.75 14.07 -8.08
CA ASN A 86 1.89 13.70 -9.21
C ASN A 86 1.08 12.42 -8.97
N LEU A 87 0.76 12.11 -7.71
CA LEU A 87 -0.09 10.98 -7.39
C LEU A 87 -1.49 11.26 -7.94
N GLY A 88 -2.05 10.31 -8.69
CA GLY A 88 -3.36 10.48 -9.32
C GLY A 88 -3.34 11.34 -10.58
N ILE A 89 -2.18 11.61 -11.18
CA ILE A 89 -2.05 12.38 -12.43
C ILE A 89 -1.47 11.49 -13.54
N TYR A 90 -2.08 11.49 -14.72
CA TYR A 90 -1.69 10.66 -15.88
C TYR A 90 -1.53 9.18 -15.54
N THR A 91 -2.50 8.62 -14.82
CA THR A 91 -2.56 7.20 -14.45
C THR A 91 -3.10 6.35 -15.60
N ASP A 92 -3.14 5.03 -15.44
CA ASP A 92 -3.78 4.15 -16.42
C ASP A 92 -5.28 4.43 -16.60
N ILE A 93 -5.92 5.04 -15.61
CA ILE A 93 -7.35 5.37 -15.58
C ILE A 93 -7.60 6.78 -16.13
N CYS A 94 -6.87 7.78 -15.62
CA CYS A 94 -7.00 9.18 -16.00
C CYS A 94 -5.80 9.64 -16.83
N ASN A 95 -5.83 9.38 -18.14
CA ASN A 95 -4.74 9.70 -19.08
C ASN A 95 -5.19 10.47 -20.33
N GLN A 96 -6.37 11.08 -20.30
CA GLN A 96 -6.93 11.79 -21.44
C GLN A 96 -6.71 13.30 -21.31
N ASP A 97 -6.57 13.98 -22.46
CA ASP A 97 -6.54 15.44 -22.49
C ASP A 97 -7.87 16.00 -21.95
N GLY A 98 -7.78 16.85 -20.92
CA GLY A 98 -8.96 17.40 -20.23
C GLY A 98 -9.61 16.45 -19.21
N ALA A 99 -8.99 15.31 -18.91
CA ALA A 99 -9.40 14.37 -17.86
C ALA A 99 -8.18 13.57 -17.37
N SER A 100 -7.13 14.27 -16.98
CA SER A 100 -5.80 13.69 -16.69
C SER A 100 -5.52 13.48 -15.21
N MET A 101 -6.46 13.85 -14.33
CA MET A 101 -6.28 13.80 -12.88
C MET A 101 -7.43 13.09 -12.22
N HIS A 102 -7.16 12.33 -11.16
CA HIS A 102 -8.22 11.80 -10.31
C HIS A 102 -8.81 12.90 -9.41
N THR A 103 -9.99 12.65 -8.86
CA THR A 103 -10.72 13.58 -7.99
C THR A 103 -9.96 14.01 -6.74
N VAL A 104 -9.04 13.18 -6.24
CA VAL A 104 -8.04 13.56 -5.24
C VAL A 104 -6.64 13.27 -5.75
N HIS A 105 -5.76 14.26 -5.77
CA HIS A 105 -4.41 14.11 -6.31
C HIS A 105 -3.39 15.03 -5.62
N THR A 106 -2.11 14.85 -5.92
CA THR A 106 -1.02 15.73 -5.48
C THR A 106 -0.24 16.27 -6.67
N HIS A 107 0.30 17.48 -6.55
CA HIS A 107 1.26 18.01 -7.53
C HIS A 107 2.71 17.86 -7.06
N ASP A 108 2.94 17.80 -5.75
CA ASP A 108 4.27 17.74 -5.13
C ASP A 108 4.30 16.73 -3.97
N ASP A 109 5.44 16.68 -3.27
CA ASP A 109 5.73 15.79 -2.16
C ASP A 109 5.41 16.40 -0.79
N THR A 110 4.77 17.58 -0.72
CA THR A 110 4.50 18.24 0.56
C THR A 110 3.34 17.59 1.32
N GLY A 111 2.58 16.72 0.67
CA GLY A 111 1.35 16.13 1.19
C GLY A 111 0.10 17.02 1.00
N ARG A 112 0.17 18.04 0.14
CA ARG A 112 -1.00 18.85 -0.23
C ARG A 112 -1.92 18.04 -1.12
N LEU A 113 -3.07 17.65 -0.59
CA LEU A 113 -4.14 17.02 -1.34
C LEU A 113 -4.94 18.10 -2.07
N HIS A 114 -5.15 17.90 -3.36
CA HIS A 114 -6.10 18.66 -4.18
C HIS A 114 -7.38 17.84 -4.29
N ILE A 115 -8.52 18.43 -3.93
CA ILE A 115 -9.84 17.80 -4.02
C ILE A 115 -10.64 18.55 -5.07
N GLU A 116 -10.83 17.92 -6.23
CA GLU A 116 -11.44 18.54 -7.39
C GLU A 116 -12.55 17.63 -7.95
N THR A 117 -13.77 18.16 -8.05
CA THR A 117 -14.93 17.41 -8.57
C THR A 117 -15.83 18.31 -9.42
N ALA A 118 -16.55 17.72 -10.37
CA ALA A 118 -17.47 18.47 -11.25
C ALA A 118 -18.70 19.05 -10.52
N ALA A 119 -19.02 18.51 -9.35
CA ALA A 119 -20.09 18.98 -8.47
C ALA A 119 -19.59 19.06 -7.03
N ASP A 120 -20.29 19.81 -6.18
CA ASP A 120 -20.05 19.83 -4.74
C ASP A 120 -20.51 18.50 -4.12
N VAL A 121 -19.56 17.59 -3.91
CA VAL A 121 -19.79 16.24 -3.38
C VAL A 121 -18.89 15.99 -2.18
N ASP A 122 -19.40 15.23 -1.21
CA ASP A 122 -18.61 14.76 -0.08
C ASP A 122 -17.51 13.83 -0.59
N MET A 123 -16.28 14.03 -0.10
CA MET A 123 -15.11 13.29 -0.55
C MET A 123 -14.44 12.60 0.66
N PRO A 124 -14.60 11.28 0.81
CA PRO A 124 -13.91 10.52 1.85
C PRO A 124 -12.39 10.51 1.64
N LEU A 125 -11.61 10.54 2.73
CA LEU A 125 -10.17 10.43 2.71
C LEU A 125 -9.72 9.08 2.12
N GLY A 126 -10.51 8.02 2.29
CA GLY A 126 -10.27 6.71 1.69
C GLY A 126 -10.08 6.75 0.17
N VAL A 127 -10.78 7.65 -0.54
CA VAL A 127 -10.67 7.80 -1.99
C VAL A 127 -9.23 8.11 -2.41
N PHE A 128 -8.50 8.93 -1.64
CA PHE A 128 -7.09 9.21 -1.92
C PHE A 128 -6.21 7.95 -1.79
N PHE A 129 -6.44 7.14 -0.77
CA PHE A 129 -5.69 5.90 -0.54
C PHE A 129 -6.01 4.83 -1.57
N ASP A 130 -7.24 4.80 -2.07
CA ASP A 130 -7.65 3.96 -3.19
C ASP A 130 -6.94 4.37 -4.49
N ILE A 131 -6.84 5.67 -4.78
CA ILE A 131 -6.08 6.20 -5.92
C ILE A 131 -4.58 5.88 -5.79
N TRP A 132 -4.03 5.96 -4.57
CA TRP A 132 -2.66 5.54 -4.29
C TRP A 132 -2.48 4.02 -4.42
N GLY A 133 -3.53 3.24 -4.26
CA GLY A 133 -3.48 1.78 -4.31
C GLY A 133 -2.92 1.16 -3.04
N VAL A 134 -3.14 1.80 -1.88
CA VAL A 134 -2.64 1.32 -0.58
C VAL A 134 -3.75 1.26 0.46
N HIS A 135 -3.62 0.33 1.41
CA HIS A 135 -4.61 0.18 2.46
C HIS A 135 -4.62 1.38 3.41
N PHE A 136 -5.81 1.81 3.80
CA PHE A 136 -6.04 2.71 4.93
C PHE A 136 -7.47 2.55 5.44
N ASN A 137 -7.62 2.23 6.72
CA ASN A 137 -8.85 2.36 7.49
C ASN A 137 -8.53 2.25 9.00
N GLU A 138 -9.52 2.06 9.86
CA GLU A 138 -9.34 1.90 11.31
C GLU A 138 -8.46 0.68 11.70
N THR A 139 -8.25 -0.27 10.79
CA THR A 139 -7.47 -1.48 11.02
C THR A 139 -5.98 -1.33 10.66
N GLY A 140 -5.59 -0.31 9.91
CA GLY A 140 -4.20 -0.13 9.51
C GLY A 140 -3.94 0.86 8.38
N ILE A 141 -2.68 0.91 7.96
CA ILE A 141 -2.19 1.72 6.83
C ILE A 141 -1.05 0.99 6.13
N PHE A 142 -1.00 0.99 4.80
CA PHE A 142 -0.04 0.20 4.01
C PHE A 142 -0.07 -1.29 4.42
N ASP A 143 1.07 -1.87 4.81
CA ASP A 143 1.18 -3.22 5.39
C ASP A 143 1.14 -3.23 6.93
N TYR A 144 1.04 -2.06 7.56
CA TYR A 144 0.97 -1.94 9.02
C TYR A 144 -0.45 -2.16 9.51
N ARG A 145 -0.60 -2.99 10.56
CA ARG A 145 -1.91 -3.35 11.12
C ARG A 145 -1.95 -3.07 12.62
N VAL A 146 -3.08 -2.53 13.07
CA VAL A 146 -3.38 -2.32 14.48
C VAL A 146 -3.36 -3.66 15.20
N SER A 147 -2.75 -3.69 16.38
CA SER A 147 -2.65 -4.91 17.20
C SER A 147 -2.63 -4.57 18.68
N ASN A 148 -2.37 -5.57 19.53
CA ASN A 148 -2.15 -5.35 20.97
C ASN A 148 -0.85 -4.59 21.27
N THR A 149 0.04 -4.45 20.29
CA THR A 149 1.35 -3.78 20.48
C THR A 149 1.48 -2.49 19.70
N HIS A 150 0.61 -2.25 18.72
CA HIS A 150 0.65 -1.06 17.86
C HIS A 150 -0.74 -0.48 17.66
N GLU A 151 -0.80 0.83 17.47
CA GLU A 151 -2.01 1.60 17.24
C GLU A 151 -1.87 2.50 16.02
N LEU A 152 -3.02 2.86 15.46
CA LEU A 152 -3.17 3.87 14.43
C LEU A 152 -3.96 5.03 15.04
N ILE A 153 -3.39 6.23 14.98
CA ILE A 153 -3.98 7.46 15.47
C ILE A 153 -4.21 8.37 14.27
N MET A 154 -5.39 8.96 14.18
CA MET A 154 -5.67 10.03 13.24
C MET A 154 -6.05 11.30 14.01
N THR A 155 -5.54 12.44 13.56
CA THR A 155 -5.93 13.75 14.07
C THR A 155 -6.25 14.70 12.93
N ILE A 156 -7.22 15.59 13.18
CA ILE A 156 -7.59 16.69 12.31
C ILE A 156 -7.29 17.98 13.07
N ASN A 157 -6.41 18.81 12.54
CA ASN A 157 -5.93 20.04 13.20
C ASN A 157 -5.42 19.76 14.64
N GLY A 158 -4.77 18.61 14.84
CA GLY A 158 -4.25 18.16 16.14
C GLY A 158 -5.29 17.58 17.11
N VAL A 159 -6.56 17.48 16.72
CA VAL A 159 -7.62 16.86 17.53
C VAL A 159 -7.91 15.45 17.04
N ALA A 160 -8.01 14.48 17.95
CA ALA A 160 -8.29 13.08 17.61
C ALA A 160 -9.60 12.94 16.82
N ASN A 161 -9.54 12.17 15.73
CA ASN A 161 -10.69 11.79 14.91
C ASN A 161 -10.64 10.27 14.67
N TYR A 162 -11.79 9.62 14.60
CA TYR A 162 -11.93 8.16 14.53
C TYR A 162 -12.70 7.68 13.29
N GLN A 163 -12.87 8.54 12.29
CA GLN A 163 -13.56 8.21 11.03
C GLN A 163 -12.63 7.54 10.02
N PHE A 164 -11.31 7.73 10.13
CA PHE A 164 -10.33 7.14 9.21
C PHE A 164 -10.66 7.35 7.72
N ASP A 165 -10.83 6.29 6.96
CA ASP A 165 -11.17 6.30 5.52
C ASP A 165 -12.52 6.97 5.25
N ASP A 166 -13.47 6.89 6.19
CA ASP A 166 -14.76 7.58 6.13
C ASP A 166 -14.67 9.08 6.47
N TYR A 167 -13.48 9.62 6.76
CA TYR A 167 -13.32 11.04 7.03
C TYR A 167 -13.62 11.88 5.79
N LEU A 168 -14.62 12.77 5.87
CA LEU A 168 -14.91 13.67 4.77
C LEU A 168 -13.90 14.81 4.74
N LEU A 169 -13.16 14.93 3.64
CA LEU A 169 -12.16 15.97 3.43
C LEU A 169 -12.83 17.36 3.49
N VAL A 170 -12.20 18.28 4.20
CA VAL A 170 -12.62 19.68 4.34
C VAL A 170 -11.46 20.60 3.98
N ASP A 171 -11.77 21.70 3.28
CA ASP A 171 -10.79 22.69 2.86
C ASP A 171 -10.03 23.30 4.05
N GLY A 172 -8.71 23.41 3.89
CA GLY A 172 -7.79 24.04 4.82
C GLY A 172 -7.36 23.19 6.02
N GLU A 173 -7.83 21.95 6.14
CA GLU A 173 -7.52 21.12 7.30
C GLU A 173 -6.21 20.33 7.18
N GLU A 174 -5.59 20.11 8.34
CA GLU A 174 -4.38 19.30 8.50
C GLU A 174 -4.72 17.94 9.10
N ILE A 175 -4.43 16.89 8.33
CA ILE A 175 -4.66 15.50 8.68
C ILE A 175 -3.31 14.88 9.03
N ALA A 176 -3.19 14.31 10.22
CA ALA A 176 -2.04 13.53 10.62
C ALA A 176 -2.45 12.09 10.95
N ILE A 177 -1.84 11.12 10.29
CA ILE A 177 -1.99 9.68 10.54
C ILE A 177 -0.70 9.15 11.12
N ILE A 178 -0.77 8.47 12.26
CA ILE A 178 0.39 8.02 13.03
C ILE A 178 0.20 6.56 13.38
N PHE A 179 1.05 5.69 12.82
CA PHE A 179 1.18 4.30 13.26
C PHE A 179 2.36 4.16 14.21
N GLN A 180 2.15 3.64 15.42
CA GLN A 180 3.19 3.54 16.44
C GLN A 180 2.97 2.38 17.40
N ALA A 181 4.00 2.03 18.18
CA ALA A 181 3.84 1.13 19.31
C ALA A 181 2.91 1.75 20.38
N ARG A 182 2.06 0.91 21.00
CA ARG A 182 1.23 1.31 22.14
C ARG A 182 2.10 1.60 23.35
N ASN A 183 1.73 2.65 24.09
CA ASN A 183 2.34 2.99 25.39
C ASN A 183 1.77 2.17 26.54
#